data_AF-A0A832CAJ1-F1
#
_entry.id   AF-A0A832CAJ1-F1
#
_cell.length_a   1.000
_cell.length_b   1.000
_cell.length_c   1.000
_cell.angle_alpha   90.00
_cell.angle_beta   90.00
_cell.angle_gamma   90.00
#
_symmetry.space_group_name_H-M   'P 1'
#
loop_
_entity.id
_entity.type
_entity.pdbx_description
1 polymer ?
#
loop_
_entity_poly.entity_id
_entity_poly.type
_entity_poly.pdbx_seq_one_letter_code
_entity_poly.pdbx_strand_id
1 'polypeptide(L)'
;MILLGEKFPELVVKTTHGEIKLPEHYAGKWFVLFAHPADFTPVCTTEFVAFQKRYEQFRKLNCELIGLSIDQTFSHIKWVEWI
;
A
#
# COMPACT_ATOMS: atom_id res chain seq x y z
N MET A 1 2.39 -8.43 16.75
CA MET A 1 3.52 -7.63 16.22
C MET A 1 4.36 -8.59 15.40
N ILE A 2 4.73 -8.23 14.19
CA ILE A 2 5.54 -9.09 13.30
C ILE A 2 7.02 -8.84 13.61
N LEU A 3 7.84 -9.88 13.65
CA LEU A 3 9.28 -9.78 13.91
C LEU A 3 10.09 -9.86 12.61
N LEU A 4 11.31 -9.34 12.64
CA LEU A 4 12.24 -9.48 11.52
C LEU A 4 12.59 -10.96 11.29
N GLY A 5 12.55 -11.38 10.03
CA GLY A 5 12.82 -12.77 9.63
C GLY A 5 11.60 -13.70 9.65
N GLU A 6 10.47 -13.27 10.22
CA GLU A 6 9.22 -14.03 10.13
C GLU A 6 8.61 -13.92 8.73
N LYS A 7 7.89 -14.97 8.33
CA LYS A 7 7.04 -14.90 7.14
C LYS A 7 5.93 -13.88 7.38
N PHE A 8 5.64 -13.06 6.37
CA PHE A 8 4.49 -12.17 6.42
C PHE A 8 3.20 -12.99 6.60
N PRO A 9 2.25 -12.55 7.44
CA PRO A 9 0.99 -13.27 7.67
C PRO A 9 0.21 -13.50 6.38
N GLU A 10 -0.40 -14.68 6.24
CA GLU A 10 -1.30 -14.97 5.13
C GLU A 10 -2.65 -14.30 5.34
N LEU A 11 -3.01 -13.37 4.47
CA LEU A 11 -4.20 -12.52 4.61
C LEU A 11 -4.87 -12.32 3.26
N VAL A 12 -6.20 -12.36 3.23
CA VAL A 12 -6.99 -11.88 2.08
C VAL A 12 -7.46 -10.48 2.40
N VAL A 13 -7.09 -9.49 1.56
CA VAL A 13 -7.36 -8.07 1.80
C VAL A 13 -8.06 -7.45 0.59
N LYS A 14 -9.00 -6.54 0.87
CA LYS A 14 -9.70 -5.76 -0.15
C LYS A 14 -8.95 -4.46 -0.41
N THR A 15 -8.64 -4.18 -1.67
CA THR A 15 -7.91 -2.99 -2.10
C THR A 15 -8.73 -2.20 -3.12
N THR A 16 -8.25 -1.01 -3.50
CA THR A 16 -8.79 -0.24 -4.62
C THR A 16 -8.66 -0.94 -5.97
N HIS A 17 -7.81 -1.96 -6.07
CA HIS A 17 -7.57 -2.76 -7.27
C HIS A 17 -8.20 -4.17 -7.19
N GLY A 18 -9.10 -4.39 -6.23
CA GLY A 18 -9.75 -5.68 -5.99
C GLY A 18 -9.17 -6.42 -4.79
N GLU A 19 -9.64 -7.65 -4.59
CA GLU A 19 -9.22 -8.51 -3.49
C GLU A 19 -7.93 -9.25 -3.87
N ILE A 20 -6.97 -9.27 -2.94
CA ILE A 20 -5.67 -9.93 -3.13
C ILE A 20 -5.31 -10.77 -1.91
N LYS A 21 -4.48 -11.79 -2.10
CA LYS A 21 -3.94 -12.64 -1.02
C LYS A 21 -2.46 -12.30 -0.78
N LEU A 22 -2.13 -11.80 0.41
CA LEU A 22 -0.76 -11.51 0.82
C LEU A 22 -0.14 -12.70 1.57
N PRO A 23 1.18 -12.93 1.48
CA PRO A 23 2.13 -12.27 0.58
C PRO A 23 2.14 -12.85 -0.86
N GLU A 24 1.31 -13.85 -1.14
CA GLU A 24 1.29 -14.62 -2.40
C GLU A 24 1.16 -13.75 -3.66
N HIS A 25 0.33 -12.70 -3.62
CA HIS A 25 0.12 -11.76 -4.73
C HIS A 25 1.42 -11.07 -5.21
N TYR A 26 2.40 -10.91 -4.32
CA TYR A 26 3.70 -10.33 -4.63
C TYR A 26 4.84 -11.36 -4.68
N ALA A 27 4.53 -12.65 -4.85
CA ALA A 27 5.55 -13.69 -4.95
C ALA A 27 6.58 -13.38 -6.06
N GLY A 28 7.86 -13.48 -5.71
CA GLY A 28 8.97 -13.13 -6.61
C GLY A 28 9.28 -11.63 -6.71
N LYS A 29 8.55 -10.77 -5.98
CA LYS A 29 8.82 -9.34 -5.82
C LYS A 29 8.95 -8.98 -4.35
N TRP A 30 9.64 -7.89 -4.06
CA TRP A 30 9.51 -7.21 -2.77
C TRP A 30 8.21 -6.41 -2.74
N PHE A 31 7.68 -6.16 -1.55
CA PHE A 31 6.63 -5.14 -1.38
C PHE A 31 6.84 -4.35 -0.09
N VAL A 32 6.48 -3.08 -0.12
CA VAL A 32 6.40 -2.22 1.06
C VAL A 32 4.93 -2.04 1.40
N LEU A 33 4.51 -2.62 2.52
CA LEU A 33 3.25 -2.30 3.17
C LEU A 33 3.47 -1.12 4.12
N PHE A 34 2.76 -0.02 3.87
CA PHE A 34 2.82 1.18 4.71
C PHE A 34 1.41 1.61 5.10
N ALA A 35 1.28 2.12 6.32
CA ALA A 35 0.00 2.56 6.85
C ALA A 35 -0.04 4.08 7.03
N HIS A 36 -1.20 4.67 6.77
CA HIS A 36 -1.50 6.07 7.05
C HIS A 36 -2.74 6.19 7.96
N PRO A 37 -2.82 7.20 8.84
CA PRO A 37 -3.95 7.33 9.78
C PRO A 37 -5.33 7.47 9.13
N ALA A 38 -5.46 8.31 8.11
CA ALA A 38 -6.73 8.60 7.44
C ALA A 38 -6.54 9.26 6.07
N ASP A 39 -7.41 8.92 5.13
CA ASP A 39 -7.59 9.63 3.87
C ASP A 39 -7.94 11.11 4.11
N PHE A 40 -7.70 11.97 3.11
CA PHE A 40 -8.00 13.41 3.17
C PHE A 40 -7.29 14.20 4.29
N THR A 41 -6.23 13.64 4.88
CA THR A 41 -5.37 14.37 5.83
C THR A 41 -4.07 14.85 5.14
N PRO A 42 -3.57 16.04 5.49
CA PRO A 42 -2.54 16.71 4.69
C PRO A 42 -1.20 15.97 4.68
N VAL A 43 -0.74 15.47 5.83
CA VAL A 43 0.54 14.74 5.91
C VAL A 43 0.48 13.46 5.08
N CYS A 44 -0.58 12.66 5.23
CA CYS A 44 -0.78 11.43 4.46
C CYS A 44 -0.80 11.71 2.95
N THR A 45 -1.43 12.83 2.55
CA THR A 45 -1.44 13.27 1.14
C THR A 45 -0.03 13.52 0.63
N THR A 46 0.80 14.24 1.42
CA THR A 46 2.19 14.49 1.03
C THR A 46 3.02 13.20 0.94
N GLU A 47 2.76 12.21 1.80
CA GLU A 47 3.44 10.92 1.79
C GLU A 47 3.06 10.09 0.56
N PHE A 48 1.77 10.02 0.20
CA PHE A 48 1.32 9.31 -1.01
C PHE A 48 1.89 9.94 -2.29
N VAL A 49 1.89 11.28 -2.38
CA VAL A 49 2.54 11.98 -3.51
C VAL A 49 4.04 11.69 -3.55
N ALA A 50 4.70 11.61 -2.38
CA ALA A 50 6.12 11.28 -2.29
C ALA A 50 6.43 9.83 -2.71
N PHE A 51 5.57 8.87 -2.37
CA PHE A 51 5.66 7.49 -2.85
C PHE A 51 5.44 7.41 -4.36
N GLN A 52 4.41 8.08 -4.88
CA GLN A 52 4.10 8.09 -6.31
C GLN A 52 5.26 8.65 -7.15
N LYS A 53 5.88 9.75 -6.71
CA LYS A 53 7.07 10.33 -7.35
C LYS A 53 8.27 9.37 -7.38
N ARG A 54 8.32 8.39 -6.47
CA ARG A 54 9.39 7.40 -6.35
C ARG A 54 8.98 6.02 -6.86
N TYR A 55 7.76 5.84 -7.38
CA TYR A 55 7.24 4.53 -7.74
C TYR A 55 8.12 3.82 -8.77
N GLU A 56 8.63 4.55 -9.77
CA GLU A 56 9.58 4.02 -10.75
C GLU A 56 10.92 3.57 -10.13
N GLN A 57 11.35 4.17 -9.02
CA GLN A 57 12.56 3.74 -8.30
C GLN A 57 12.31 2.41 -7.57
N PHE A 58 11.15 2.24 -6.94
CA PHE A 58 10.76 0.97 -6.33
C PHE A 58 10.62 -0.14 -7.38
N ARG A 59 9.98 0.15 -8.52
CA ARG A 59 9.85 -0.82 -9.61
C ARG A 59 11.20 -1.29 -10.17
N LYS A 60 12.19 -0.39 -10.29
CA LYS A 60 13.57 -0.76 -10.68
C LYS A 60 14.24 -1.71 -9.69
N LEU A 61 13.80 -1.72 -8.43
CA LEU A 61 14.26 -2.63 -7.38
C LEU A 61 13.41 -3.90 -7.27
N ASN A 62 12.53 -4.17 -8.25
CA ASN A 62 11.56 -5.27 -8.22
C ASN A 62 10.68 -5.22 -6.95
N CYS A 63 10.22 -4.01 -6.60
CA CYS A 63 9.45 -3.73 -5.40
C CYS A 63 8.13 -3.03 -5.74
N GLU A 64 7.03 -3.50 -5.15
CA GLU A 64 5.70 -2.90 -5.23
C GLU A 64 5.32 -2.16 -3.95
N LEU A 65 4.35 -1.25 -4.04
CA LEU A 65 3.86 -0.47 -2.91
C LEU A 65 2.40 -0.82 -2.63
N ILE A 66 2.05 -0.98 -1.35
CA ILE A 66 0.67 -1.17 -0.90
C ILE A 66 0.40 -0.31 0.34
N GLY A 67 -0.56 0.61 0.20
CA GLY A 67 -1.01 1.49 1.29
C GLY A 67 -2.14 0.86 2.12
N LEU A 68 -2.28 1.33 3.36
CA LEU A 68 -3.27 0.83 4.33
C LEU A 68 -3.77 1.98 5.22
N SER A 69 -5.08 2.16 5.32
CA SER A 69 -5.70 2.83 6.47
C SER A 69 -6.94 2.06 6.91
N ILE A 70 -7.66 2.61 7.88
CA ILE A 70 -8.96 2.08 8.32
C ILE A 70 -10.13 2.51 7.41
N ASP A 71 -9.87 3.41 6.46
CA ASP A 71 -10.91 3.96 5.59
C ASP A 71 -11.42 2.89 4.61
N GLN A 72 -12.63 3.09 4.11
CA GLN A 72 -13.24 2.17 3.16
C GLN A 72 -12.67 2.37 1.75
N THR A 73 -12.75 1.36 0.90
CA THR A 73 -12.22 1.43 -0.48
C THR A 73 -12.81 2.57 -1.31
N PHE A 74 -14.07 2.95 -1.08
CA PHE A 74 -14.67 4.11 -1.75
C PHE A 74 -14.02 5.44 -1.35
N SER A 75 -13.58 5.55 -0.09
CA SER A 75 -12.84 6.73 0.40
C SER A 75 -11.51 6.83 -0.33
N HIS A 76 -10.76 5.73 -0.41
CA HIS A 76 -9.48 5.71 -1.13
C HIS A 76 -9.63 6.11 -2.59
N ILE A 77 -10.65 5.61 -3.29
CA ILE A 77 -10.91 5.96 -4.69
C ILE A 77 -11.18 7.47 -4.81
N LYS A 78 -12.03 8.02 -3.93
CA LYS A 78 -12.31 9.47 -3.93
C LYS A 78 -11.12 10.33 -3.53
N TRP A 79 -10.27 9.83 -2.66
CA TRP A 79 -9.06 10.52 -2.27
C TRP A 79 -8.04 10.55 -3.41
N VAL A 80 -7.86 9.44 -4.12
CA VAL A 80 -7.00 9.37 -5.31
C VAL A 80 -7.53 10.25 -6.45
N GLU A 81 -8.85 10.33 -6.65
CA GLU A 81 -9.44 11.27 -7.63
C GLU A 81 -9.20 12.76 -7.24
N TRP A 82 -9.01 13.04 -5.96
CA TRP A 82 -8.80 14.40 -5.44
C TRP A 82 -7.33 14.87 -5.53
N ILE A 83 -6.36 13.95 -5.48
CA ILE A 83 -4.91 14.22 -5.58
C ILE A 83 -4.49 14.34 -7.04
#